data_AF-A0A956A417-F1
#
_entry.id   AF-A0A956A417-F1
#
_cell.length_a   1.000
_cell.length_b   1.000
_cell.length_c   1.000
_cell.angle_alpha   90.00
_cell.angle_beta   90.00
_cell.angle_gamma   90.00
#
_symmetry.space_group_name_H-M   'P 1'
#
loop_
_entity.id
_entity.type
_entity.pdbx_description
1 polymer ?
#
loop_
_entity_poly.entity_id
_entity_poly.type
_entity_poly.pdbx_seq_one_letter_code
_entity_poly.pdbx_strand_id
1 'polypeptide(L)'
;LAELFGSFELTFRKGPGAPLQTYRHISANLDNEHLAADPRPIKHLAAKGDVTAMTKAASYLLWWGSFETVRDYLLGHMVWMVSDSTGIPPNYLDPAKFEIVTYGKFLGTLLKGSKEGQDAYVKAWAEQPARALPFMFGYPGKGQHAHLVVTKRKK
;
A
#
# COMPACT_ATOMS: atom_id res chain seq x y z
N LEU A 1 -11.44 -23.22 -10.43
CA LEU A 1 -11.87 -21.87 -9.98
C LEU A 1 -10.70 -20.95 -9.69
N ALA A 2 -9.66 -21.37 -8.95
CA ALA A 2 -8.46 -20.56 -8.70
C ALA A 2 -7.72 -20.09 -9.97
N GLU A 3 -7.62 -20.94 -11.00
CA GLU A 3 -6.97 -20.55 -12.27
C GLU A 3 -7.80 -19.60 -13.14
N LEU A 4 -9.14 -19.64 -13.02
CA LEU A 4 -10.04 -18.81 -13.85
C LEU A 4 -9.94 -17.32 -13.50
N PHE A 5 -9.41 -16.99 -12.31
CA PHE A 5 -9.16 -15.63 -11.84
C PHE A 5 -7.67 -15.36 -11.57
N GLY A 6 -6.76 -16.25 -12.00
CA GLY A 6 -5.34 -16.13 -11.69
C GLY A 6 -4.72 -14.88 -12.30
N SER A 7 -5.03 -14.58 -13.56
CA SER A 7 -4.70 -13.29 -14.18
C SER A 7 -5.68 -13.00 -15.31
N PHE A 8 -6.21 -11.78 -15.38
CA PHE A 8 -7.12 -11.37 -16.44
C PHE A 8 -6.93 -9.91 -16.83
N GLU A 9 -7.31 -9.59 -18.06
CA GLU A 9 -7.27 -8.25 -18.60
C GLU A 9 -8.67 -7.84 -19.07
N LEU A 10 -9.10 -6.65 -18.66
CA LEU A 10 -10.34 -6.02 -19.09
C LEU A 10 -10.00 -4.69 -19.77
N THR A 11 -10.47 -4.50 -20.99
CA THR A 11 -10.43 -3.20 -21.67
C THR A 11 -11.82 -2.56 -21.65
N PHE A 12 -11.90 -1.32 -21.20
CA PHE A 12 -13.14 -0.57 -21.04
C PHE A 12 -12.98 0.89 -21.44
N ARG A 13 -14.09 1.59 -21.69
CA ARG A 13 -14.13 3.05 -21.90
C ARG A 13 -15.40 3.62 -21.28
N LYS A 14 -15.35 4.86 -20.82
CA LYS A 14 -16.49 5.53 -20.18
C LYS A 14 -17.69 5.75 -21.12
N GLY A 15 -17.44 5.89 -22.42
CA GLY A 15 -18.45 6.10 -23.44
C GLY A 15 -17.85 6.21 -24.85
N PRO A 16 -18.67 6.44 -25.88
CA PRO A 16 -18.20 6.69 -27.24
C PRO A 16 -17.18 7.84 -27.27
N GLY A 17 -16.06 7.66 -27.97
CA GLY A 17 -14.99 8.67 -28.09
C GLY A 17 -14.04 8.80 -26.89
N ALA A 18 -14.34 8.20 -25.74
CA ALA A 18 -13.41 8.18 -24.61
C ALA A 18 -12.22 7.23 -24.86
N PRO A 19 -11.02 7.52 -24.31
CA PRO A 19 -9.88 6.63 -24.41
C PRO A 19 -10.20 5.24 -23.85
N LEU A 20 -9.64 4.20 -24.47
CA LEU A 20 -9.65 2.86 -23.90
C LEU A 20 -8.74 2.83 -22.66
N GLN A 21 -9.23 2.19 -21.61
CA GLN A 21 -8.53 1.92 -20.37
C GLN A 21 -8.39 0.42 -20.19
N THR A 22 -7.25 0.00 -19.65
CA THR A 22 -6.97 -1.41 -19.41
C THR A 22 -6.81 -1.66 -17.92
N TYR A 23 -7.64 -2.54 -17.37
CA TYR A 23 -7.47 -3.11 -16.04
C TYR A 23 -6.83 -4.49 -16.15
N ARG A 24 -5.79 -4.74 -15.34
CA ARG A 24 -5.13 -6.03 -15.24
C ARG A 24 -5.22 -6.52 -13.81
N HIS A 25 -5.78 -7.70 -13.61
CA HIS A 25 -5.63 -8.45 -12.38
C HIS A 25 -4.49 -9.45 -12.54
N ILE A 26 -3.56 -9.44 -11.60
CA ILE A 26 -2.43 -10.36 -11.55
C ILE A 26 -2.41 -10.95 -10.14
N SER A 27 -2.58 -12.26 -10.04
CA SER A 27 -2.38 -13.00 -8.80
C SER A 27 -0.93 -13.47 -8.73
N ALA A 28 -0.24 -13.03 -7.69
CA ALA A 28 1.12 -13.46 -7.38
C ALA A 28 1.31 -13.43 -5.86
N ASN A 29 2.11 -14.38 -5.35
CA ASN A 29 2.64 -14.23 -4.00
C ASN A 29 3.79 -13.23 -4.04
N LEU A 30 3.73 -12.21 -3.18
CA LEU A 30 4.64 -11.07 -3.17
C LEU A 30 5.69 -11.15 -2.06
N ASP A 31 5.79 -12.29 -1.37
CA ASP A 31 6.92 -12.52 -0.48
C ASP A 31 8.24 -12.68 -1.27
N ASN A 32 9.36 -12.47 -0.57
CA ASN A 32 10.68 -12.45 -1.18
C ASN A 32 11.04 -13.77 -1.87
N GLU A 33 10.68 -14.92 -1.29
CA GLU A 33 11.05 -16.24 -1.80
C GLU A 33 10.35 -16.48 -3.15
N HIS A 34 9.06 -16.20 -3.22
CA HIS A 34 8.28 -16.38 -4.45
C HIS A 34 8.68 -15.36 -5.52
N LEU A 35 9.00 -14.12 -5.15
CA LEU A 35 9.49 -13.12 -6.10
C LEU A 35 10.91 -13.40 -6.59
N ALA A 36 11.74 -14.07 -5.78
CA ALA A 36 13.04 -14.55 -6.22
C ALA A 36 12.90 -15.72 -7.20
N ALA A 37 11.98 -16.66 -6.93
CA ALA A 37 11.69 -17.80 -7.81
C ALA A 37 11.01 -17.36 -9.13
N ASP A 38 10.12 -16.38 -9.06
CA ASP A 38 9.45 -15.79 -10.23
C ASP A 38 9.46 -14.25 -10.17
N PRO A 39 10.45 -13.59 -10.80
CA PRO A 39 10.56 -12.14 -10.78
C PRO A 39 9.64 -11.43 -11.77
N ARG A 40 8.83 -12.15 -12.55
CA ARG A 40 7.96 -11.55 -13.58
C ARG A 40 6.99 -10.49 -13.03
N PRO A 41 6.35 -10.66 -11.85
CA PRO A 41 5.46 -9.63 -11.31
C PRO A 41 6.18 -8.30 -11.06
N ILE A 42 7.33 -8.33 -10.38
CA ILE A 42 8.11 -7.11 -10.10
C ILE A 42 8.69 -6.51 -11.38
N LYS A 43 9.20 -7.33 -12.31
CA LYS A 43 9.68 -6.84 -13.62
C LYS A 43 8.57 -6.15 -14.42
N HIS A 44 7.37 -6.71 -14.42
CA HIS A 44 6.21 -6.11 -15.08
C HIS A 44 5.87 -4.74 -14.49
N LEU A 45 5.88 -4.65 -13.16
CA LEU A 45 5.60 -3.42 -12.44
C LEU A 45 6.69 -2.36 -12.67
N ALA A 46 7.97 -2.73 -12.59
CA ALA A 46 9.10 -1.83 -12.84
C ALA A 46 9.09 -1.25 -14.27
N ALA A 47 8.66 -2.04 -15.27
CA ALA A 47 8.53 -1.57 -16.64
C ALA A 47 7.43 -0.50 -16.84
N LYS A 48 6.57 -0.23 -15.84
CA LYS A 48 5.60 0.88 -15.86
C LYS A 48 6.20 2.22 -15.46
N GLY A 49 7.42 2.23 -14.90
CA GLY A 49 8.06 3.43 -14.39
C GLY A 49 7.46 3.86 -13.04
N ASP A 50 7.15 5.14 -12.91
CA ASP A 50 6.53 5.69 -11.71
C ASP A 50 5.05 5.29 -11.60
N VAL A 51 4.61 4.93 -10.39
CA VAL A 51 3.24 4.44 -10.14
C VAL A 51 2.53 5.18 -9.02
N THR A 52 1.21 5.12 -9.07
CA THR A 52 0.35 5.34 -7.90
C THR A 52 0.03 4.00 -7.29
N ALA A 53 0.12 3.89 -5.96
CA ALA A 53 -0.11 2.64 -5.24
C ALA A 53 -1.32 2.71 -4.30
N MET A 54 -1.86 1.54 -3.98
CA MET A 54 -2.85 1.37 -2.93
C MET A 54 -2.64 0.03 -2.24
N THR A 55 -2.71 0.00 -0.92
CA THR A 55 -2.93 -1.25 -0.16
C THR A 55 -4.18 -1.13 0.69
N LYS A 56 -4.83 -2.26 0.94
CA LYS A 56 -6.07 -2.34 1.70
C LYS A 56 -6.09 -3.66 2.48
N ALA A 57 -6.10 -3.60 3.81
CA ALA A 57 -6.22 -4.78 4.67
C ALA A 57 -5.20 -5.89 4.35
N ALA A 58 -3.96 -5.52 4.04
CA ALA A 58 -2.93 -6.43 3.57
C ALA A 58 -2.10 -7.04 4.71
N SER A 59 -2.75 -7.55 5.76
CA SER A 59 -2.17 -8.28 6.91
C SER A 59 -0.81 -7.80 7.44
N TYR A 60 -0.53 -6.49 7.38
CA TYR A 60 0.75 -5.88 7.73
C TYR A 60 1.96 -6.47 6.99
N LEU A 61 1.76 -7.05 5.80
CA LEU A 61 2.80 -7.77 5.05
C LEU A 61 4.02 -6.88 4.78
N LEU A 62 3.79 -5.62 4.38
CA LEU A 62 4.85 -4.64 4.10
C LEU A 62 5.66 -4.22 5.34
N TRP A 63 5.31 -4.68 6.54
CA TRP A 63 6.06 -4.38 7.77
C TRP A 63 7.20 -5.38 7.99
N TRP A 64 7.12 -6.56 7.38
CA TRP A 64 8.03 -7.68 7.61
C TRP A 64 9.18 -7.70 6.60
N GLY A 65 10.31 -8.29 7.00
CA GLY A 65 11.46 -8.51 6.12
C GLY A 65 11.14 -9.43 4.94
N SER A 66 10.24 -10.40 5.12
CA SER A 66 9.82 -11.34 4.07
C SER A 66 9.05 -10.70 2.91
N PHE A 67 8.75 -9.40 2.96
CA PHE A 67 8.13 -8.63 1.88
C PHE A 67 8.96 -7.39 1.51
N GLU A 68 10.26 -7.40 1.79
CA GLU A 68 11.14 -6.28 1.47
C GLU A 68 11.23 -6.02 -0.04
N THR A 69 11.25 -7.06 -0.89
CA THR A 69 11.38 -6.88 -2.35
C THR A 69 10.25 -6.04 -2.92
N VAL A 70 9.00 -6.30 -2.52
CA VAL A 70 7.85 -5.51 -2.97
C VAL A 70 7.81 -4.13 -2.29
N ARG A 71 8.23 -4.03 -1.02
CA ARG A 71 8.34 -2.73 -0.32
C ARG A 71 9.37 -1.83 -1.01
N ASP A 72 10.53 -2.36 -1.37
CA ASP A 72 11.61 -1.61 -2.01
C ASP A 72 11.22 -1.17 -3.43
N TYR A 73 10.52 -2.04 -4.18
CA TYR A 73 9.87 -1.63 -5.43
C TYR A 73 8.94 -0.43 -5.20
N LEU A 74 8.05 -0.49 -4.20
CA LEU A 74 7.15 0.62 -3.91
C LEU A 74 7.93 1.89 -3.53
N LEU A 75 8.93 1.80 -2.66
CA LEU A 75 9.78 2.93 -2.27
C LEU A 75 10.55 3.54 -3.45
N GLY A 76 10.95 2.73 -4.43
CA GLY A 76 11.65 3.20 -5.63
C GLY A 76 10.74 3.86 -6.67
N HIS A 77 9.48 3.42 -6.78
CA HIS A 77 8.62 3.72 -7.91
C HIS A 77 7.33 4.48 -7.55
N MET A 78 6.88 4.48 -6.29
CA MET A 78 5.61 5.12 -5.94
C MET A 78 5.77 6.65 -5.90
N VAL A 79 4.88 7.34 -6.61
CA VAL A 79 4.72 8.81 -6.50
C VAL A 79 3.82 9.14 -5.31
N TRP A 80 2.78 8.33 -5.11
CA TRP A 80 1.98 8.35 -3.88
C TRP A 80 1.30 7.01 -3.65
N MET A 81 0.91 6.78 -2.40
CA MET A 81 0.21 5.60 -1.94
C MET A 81 -0.92 5.98 -0.99
N VAL A 82 -2.11 5.42 -1.20
CA VAL A 82 -3.19 5.43 -0.20
C VAL A 82 -3.24 4.08 0.49
N SER A 83 -3.27 4.06 1.81
CA SER A 83 -3.38 2.83 2.59
C SER A 83 -4.15 3.02 3.89
N ASP A 84 -4.46 1.91 4.54
CA ASP A 84 -4.66 1.87 5.99
C ASP A 84 -3.28 1.71 6.67
N SER A 85 -3.29 1.29 7.94
CA SER A 85 -2.06 0.94 8.67
C SER A 85 -1.31 -0.27 8.08
N THR A 86 -1.84 -0.98 7.07
CA THR A 86 -1.11 -2.09 6.42
C THR A 86 -0.22 -1.64 5.26
N GLY A 87 -0.15 -0.35 4.97
CA GLY A 87 0.83 0.24 4.06
C GLY A 87 2.26 0.22 4.61
N ILE A 88 3.15 0.98 3.98
CA ILE A 88 4.56 1.08 4.38
C ILE A 88 4.67 1.91 5.68
N PRO A 89 5.18 1.34 6.78
CA PRO A 89 5.38 2.06 8.03
C PRO A 89 6.31 3.28 7.89
N PRO A 90 6.08 4.36 8.67
CA PRO A 90 6.92 5.56 8.60
C PRO A 90 8.41 5.31 8.87
N ASN A 91 8.76 4.29 9.66
CA ASN A 91 10.16 3.94 9.94
C ASN A 91 10.91 3.34 8.74
N TYR A 92 10.23 2.97 7.65
CA TYR A 92 10.87 2.60 6.38
C TYR A 92 10.95 3.76 5.38
N LEU A 93 10.36 4.91 5.71
CA LEU A 93 10.33 6.07 4.81
C LEU A 93 11.53 6.97 5.09
N ASP A 94 12.26 7.33 4.04
CA ASP A 94 13.24 8.41 4.10
C ASP A 94 12.49 9.76 4.20
N PRO A 95 12.59 10.50 5.32
CA PRO A 95 11.86 11.75 5.51
C PRO A 95 12.35 12.86 4.56
N ALA A 96 13.52 12.74 3.92
CA ALA A 96 13.95 13.65 2.88
C ALA A 96 13.20 13.40 1.55
N LYS A 97 12.76 12.15 1.30
CA LYS A 97 12.11 11.74 0.05
C LYS A 97 10.59 11.63 0.15
N PHE A 98 10.06 11.36 1.34
CA PHE A 98 8.64 11.09 1.53
C PHE A 98 8.02 11.98 2.61
N GLU A 99 6.74 12.26 2.41
CA GLU A 99 5.84 12.80 3.43
C GLU A 99 4.66 11.86 3.63
N ILE A 100 4.08 11.89 4.82
CA ILE A 100 2.87 11.13 5.15
C ILE A 100 1.79 12.08 5.64
N VAL A 101 0.55 11.80 5.27
CA VAL A 101 -0.63 12.51 5.75
C VAL A 101 -1.57 11.50 6.39
N THR A 102 -1.93 11.73 7.64
CA THR A 102 -2.80 10.86 8.41
C THR A 102 -4.22 11.42 8.52
N TYR A 103 -5.19 10.52 8.47
CA TYR A 103 -6.61 10.79 8.68
C TYR A 103 -7.21 9.80 9.67
N GLY A 104 -8.28 10.21 10.33
CA GLY A 104 -8.94 9.41 11.36
C GLY A 104 -8.07 9.26 12.60
N LYS A 105 -8.15 8.11 13.26
CA LYS A 105 -7.46 7.85 14.52
C LYS A 105 -6.87 6.45 14.51
N PHE A 106 -5.61 6.36 14.92
CA PHE A 106 -4.90 5.09 15.04
C PHE A 106 -4.24 4.99 16.41
N LEU A 107 -4.55 3.92 17.14
CA LEU A 107 -4.03 3.64 18.49
C LEU A 107 -3.21 2.34 18.55
N GLY A 108 -3.01 1.68 17.41
CA GLY A 108 -2.41 0.36 17.32
C GLY A 108 -3.07 -0.51 16.28
N THR A 109 -2.39 -1.60 15.93
CA THR A 109 -2.81 -2.53 14.89
C THR A 109 -3.99 -3.40 15.32
N LEU A 110 -4.75 -3.93 14.35
CA LEU A 110 -5.78 -4.95 14.60
C LEU A 110 -5.17 -6.35 14.70
N LEU A 111 -4.29 -6.67 13.75
CA LEU A 111 -3.54 -7.92 13.69
C LEU A 111 -2.10 -7.67 14.15
N LYS A 112 -1.35 -8.74 14.37
CA LYS A 112 0.05 -8.64 14.79
C LYS A 112 0.88 -7.94 13.70
N GLY A 113 1.44 -6.78 14.03
CA GLY A 113 2.51 -6.10 13.29
C GLY A 113 3.79 -6.04 14.11
N SER A 114 4.86 -5.48 13.55
CA SER A 114 6.07 -5.15 14.30
C SER A 114 5.82 -4.02 15.30
N LYS A 115 6.57 -4.04 16.42
CA LYS A 115 6.46 -3.00 17.45
C LYS A 115 6.92 -1.65 16.89
N GLU A 116 8.00 -1.66 16.12
CA GLU A 116 8.62 -0.49 15.52
C GLU A 116 7.67 0.19 14.54
N GLY A 117 6.97 -0.59 13.71
CA GLY A 117 5.99 -0.07 12.76
C GLY A 117 4.77 0.54 13.46
N GLN A 118 4.31 -0.09 14.54
CA GLN A 118 3.20 0.43 15.33
C GLN A 118 3.58 1.76 16.01
N ASP A 119 4.74 1.80 16.66
CA ASP A 119 5.22 2.99 17.36
C ASP A 119 5.43 4.15 16.36
N ALA A 120 5.98 3.86 15.18
CA ALA A 120 6.17 4.84 14.12
C ALA A 120 4.85 5.43 13.60
N TYR A 121 3.83 4.59 13.39
CA TYR A 121 2.51 5.09 13.01
C TYR A 121 1.84 5.88 14.13
N VAL A 122 1.81 5.37 15.37
CA VAL A 122 1.22 6.09 16.51
C VAL A 122 1.86 7.48 16.65
N LYS A 123 3.19 7.57 16.53
CA LYS A 123 3.91 8.83 16.50
C LYS A 123 3.45 9.73 15.34
N ALA A 124 3.37 9.21 14.13
CA ALA A 124 2.91 9.96 12.96
C ALA A 124 1.49 10.52 13.09
N TRP A 125 0.58 9.82 13.77
CA TRP A 125 -0.75 10.35 14.08
C TRP A 125 -0.71 11.42 15.16
N ALA A 126 0.16 11.27 16.18
CA ALA A 126 0.30 12.26 17.26
C ALA A 126 0.93 13.58 16.79
N GLU A 127 1.81 13.54 15.80
CA GLU A 127 2.53 14.72 15.27
C GLU A 127 1.75 15.49 14.21
N GLN A 128 0.64 14.93 13.70
CA GLN A 128 -0.16 15.55 12.65
C GLN A 128 -1.44 16.19 13.19
N PRO A 129 -1.94 17.25 12.53
CA PRO A 129 -3.24 17.80 12.90
C PRO A 129 -4.33 16.75 12.70
N ALA A 130 -5.31 16.75 13.61
CA ALA A 130 -6.45 15.85 13.52
C ALA A 130 -7.25 16.12 12.23
N ARG A 131 -7.53 15.07 11.47
CA ARG A 131 -8.38 15.12 10.26
C ARG A 131 -9.46 14.06 10.38
N ALA A 132 -10.72 14.49 10.29
CA ALA A 132 -11.85 13.56 10.35
C ALA A 132 -11.84 12.61 9.14
N LEU A 133 -12.24 11.36 9.37
CA LEU A 133 -12.42 10.36 8.32
C LEU A 133 -13.82 9.73 8.52
N PRO A 134 -14.82 10.07 7.69
CA PRO A 134 -16.21 9.68 7.92
C PRO A 134 -16.55 8.26 7.43
N PHE A 135 -15.55 7.49 6.99
CA PHE A 135 -15.74 6.15 6.45
C PHE A 135 -14.60 5.20 6.85
N MET A 136 -14.88 3.90 6.83
CA MET A 136 -13.88 2.87 7.04
C MET A 136 -13.07 2.63 5.77
N PHE A 137 -11.75 2.60 5.92
CA PHE A 137 -10.82 2.08 4.94
C PHE A 137 -9.96 1.04 5.64
N GLY A 138 -9.55 0.01 4.91
CA GLY A 138 -8.68 -1.03 5.48
C GLY A 138 -9.29 -1.94 6.53
N TYR A 139 -8.39 -2.46 7.36
CA TYR A 139 -8.72 -2.93 8.70
C TYR A 139 -9.01 -1.74 9.64
N PRO A 140 -9.87 -1.90 10.65
CA PRO A 140 -9.93 -0.97 11.76
C PRO A 140 -8.60 -0.90 12.52
N GLY A 141 -8.34 0.22 13.20
CA GLY A 141 -7.31 0.27 14.23
C GLY A 141 -7.82 -0.30 15.56
N LYS A 142 -6.94 -0.39 16.57
CA LYS A 142 -7.35 -0.67 17.95
C LYS A 142 -8.49 0.27 18.38
N GLY A 143 -9.54 -0.30 18.96
CA GLY A 143 -10.75 0.45 19.33
C GLY A 143 -11.73 0.69 18.17
N GLN A 144 -11.59 -0.04 17.05
CA GLN A 144 -12.48 0.05 15.88
C GLN A 144 -12.46 1.43 15.20
N HIS A 145 -11.36 2.17 15.34
CA HIS A 145 -11.23 3.49 14.74
C HIS A 145 -10.89 3.41 13.24
N ALA A 146 -11.60 4.21 12.44
CA ALA A 146 -11.28 4.47 11.04
C ALA A 146 -9.96 5.22 10.94
N HIS A 147 -9.13 4.84 9.96
CA HIS A 147 -7.89 5.52 9.69
C HIS A 147 -7.48 5.37 8.22
N LEU A 148 -6.72 6.34 7.73
CA LEU A 148 -6.17 6.35 6.38
C LEU A 148 -4.80 7.03 6.42
N VAL A 149 -3.88 6.55 5.60
CA VAL A 149 -2.56 7.11 5.39
C VAL A 149 -2.41 7.43 3.92
N VAL A 150 -1.88 8.62 3.63
CA VAL A 150 -1.42 8.99 2.29
C VAL A 150 0.08 9.23 2.37
N THR A 151 0.87 8.37 1.74
CA THR A 151 2.32 8.57 1.60
C THR A 151 2.60 9.18 0.24
N LYS A 152 3.41 10.24 0.17
CA LYS A 152 3.74 10.93 -1.08
C LYS A 152 5.24 11.12 -1.21
N ARG A 153 5.77 10.91 -2.42
CA ARG A 153 7.14 11.30 -2.77
C ARG A 153 7.18 12.83 -2.88
N LYS A 154 8.14 13.45 -2.19
CA LYS A 154 8.40 14.89 -2.27
C LYS A 154 8.92 15.24 -3.66
N LYS A 155 8.61 16.46 -4.11
CA LYS A 155 9.13 17.02 -5.36
C LYS A 155 10.53 17.59 -5.16
#